data_AF-A0A6J4NAB4-F1
#
_entry.id   AF-A0A6J4NAB4-F1
#
_cell.length_a   1.000
_cell.length_b   1.000
_cell.length_c   1.000
_cell.angle_alpha   90.00
_cell.angle_beta   90.00
_cell.angle_gamma   90.00
#
_symmetry.space_group_name_H-M   'P 1'
#
loop_
_entity.id
_entity.type
_entity.pdbx_description
1 polymer ?
#
loop_
_entity_poly.entity_id
_entity_poly.type
_entity_poly.pdbx_seq_one_letter_code
_entity_poly.pdbx_strand_id
1 'polypeptide(L)' 'MKTALDHVQLVMPAGREDEARAFYAGLLGLDELEKPATLASRGGAWFGLPDGRQLHLGV' A
#
# COMPACT_ATOMS: atom_id res chain seq x y z
N MET A 1 10.90 3.42 23.26
CA MET A 1 10.45 4.08 22.00
C MET A 1 11.41 3.66 20.91
N LYS A 2 10.94 3.00 19.85
CA LYS A 2 11.79 2.52 18.75
C LYS A 2 11.52 3.43 17.56
N THR A 3 12.54 4.18 17.13
CA THR A 3 12.43 5.02 15.93
C THR A 3 12.86 4.18 14.73
N ALA A 4 11.91 3.90 13.85
CA ALA A 4 12.12 3.17 12.60
C ALA A 4 11.17 3.71 11.54
N LEU A 5 11.40 3.33 10.27
CA LEU A 5 10.40 3.58 9.23
C LEU A 5 9.13 2.80 9.56
N ASP A 6 8.02 3.52 9.62
CA ASP A 6 6.68 2.95 9.76
C ASP A 6 6.16 2.51 8.37
N HIS A 7 6.23 3.40 7.40
CA HIS A 7 5.82 3.15 6.03
C HIS A 7 6.63 3.97 5.02
N VAL A 8 6.53 3.58 3.75
CA VAL A 8 6.93 4.40 2.59
C VAL A 8 5.68 4.70 1.77
N GLN A 9 5.53 5.96 1.33
CA GLN A 9 4.47 6.34 0.41
C GLN A 9 5.03 6.65 -0.98
N LEU A 10 4.46 6.00 -2.00
CA LEU A 10 4.75 6.25 -3.41
C LEU A 10 3.51 6.82 -4.10
N VAL A 11 3.72 7.57 -5.17
CA VAL A 11 2.64 8.06 -6.05
C VAL A 11 2.49 7.11 -7.23
N MET A 12 1.25 6.84 -7.61
CA MET A 12 0.86 6.13 -8.82
C MET A 12 -0.28 6.86 -9.54
N PRO A 13 -0.48 6.64 -10.86
CA PRO A 13 -1.61 7.26 -11.56
C PRO A 13 -2.97 6.74 -11.06
N ALA A 14 -4.00 7.59 -11.17
CA ALA A 14 -5.38 7.21 -10.86
C ALA A 14 -5.89 6.07 -11.74
N GLY A 15 -6.67 5.15 -11.15
CA GLY A 15 -7.30 4.04 -11.87
C GLY A 15 -6.36 2.87 -12.20
N ARG A 16 -5.16 2.84 -11.61
CA ARG A 16 -4.13 1.80 -11.82
C ARG A 16 -4.02 0.84 -10.62
N GLU A 17 -4.99 0.84 -9.72
CA GLU A 17 -4.99 0.04 -8.49
C GLU A 17 -4.91 -1.46 -8.77
N ASP A 18 -5.58 -1.94 -9.82
CA ASP A 18 -5.54 -3.37 -10.18
C ASP A 18 -4.15 -3.79 -10.68
N GLU A 19 -3.44 -2.91 -11.39
CA GLU A 19 -2.06 -3.17 -11.79
C GLU A 19 -1.10 -3.12 -10.61
N ALA A 20 -1.34 -2.22 -9.66
CA ALA A 20 -0.63 -2.21 -8.40
C ALA A 20 -0.85 -3.52 -7.61
N ARG A 21 -2.09 -3.99 -7.47
CA ARG A 21 -2.40 -5.27 -6.82
C ARG A 21 -1.76 -6.45 -7.55
N ALA A 22 -1.83 -6.48 -8.87
CA ALA A 22 -1.20 -7.54 -9.66
C ALA A 22 0.31 -7.60 -9.42
N PHE A 23 0.98 -6.46 -9.29
CA PHE A 23 2.41 -6.42 -9.01
C PHE A 23 2.74 -6.69 -7.54
N TYR A 24 2.21 -5.89 -6.61
CA TYR A 24 2.61 -5.97 -5.20
C TYR A 24 2.02 -7.17 -4.47
N ALA A 25 0.74 -7.49 -4.69
CA ALA A 25 0.13 -8.68 -4.07
C ALA A 25 0.35 -9.93 -4.93
N GLY A 26 0.16 -9.84 -6.25
CA GLY A 26 0.29 -10.99 -7.15
C GLY A 26 1.72 -11.46 -7.35
N LEU A 27 2.59 -10.57 -7.85
CA LEU A 27 3.97 -10.93 -8.19
C LEU A 27 4.90 -10.95 -6.96
N LEU A 28 4.81 -9.94 -6.09
CA LEU A 28 5.67 -9.82 -4.91
C LEU A 28 5.12 -10.54 -3.68
N GLY A 29 3.85 -10.96 -3.69
CA GLY A 29 3.25 -11.72 -2.59
C GLY A 29 3.00 -10.90 -1.33
N LEU A 30 2.87 -9.57 -1.43
CA LEU A 30 2.57 -8.72 -0.28
C LEU A 30 1.08 -8.74 0.07
N ASP A 31 0.76 -8.75 1.35
CA ASP A 31 -0.63 -8.70 1.81
C ASP A 31 -1.23 -7.32 1.54
N GLU A 32 -2.35 -7.25 0.82
CA GLU A 32 -3.10 -5.99 0.70
C GLU A 32 -3.79 -5.67 2.03
N LEU A 33 -3.67 -4.42 2.46
CA LEU A 33 -4.24 -3.91 3.70
C LEU A 33 -5.45 -3.02 3.38
N GLU A 34 -6.50 -3.16 4.18
CA GLU A 34 -7.63 -2.23 4.13
C GLU A 34 -7.20 -0.84 4.57
N LYS A 35 -7.56 0.16 3.76
CA LYS A 35 -7.33 1.56 4.13
C LYS A 35 -8.28 1.98 5.25
N PRO A 36 -7.85 2.89 6.14
CA PRO A 36 -8.75 3.54 7.09
C PRO A 36 -9.95 4.15 6.37
N ALA A 37 -11.14 4.05 6.97
CA ALA A 37 -12.39 4.50 6.36
C ALA A 37 -12.35 5.96 5.86
N THR A 38 -11.63 6.84 6.57
CA THR A 38 -11.44 8.25 6.21
C THR A 38 -10.61 8.46 4.93
N LEU A 39 -9.88 7.45 4.48
CA LEU A 39 -9.05 7.47 3.29
C LEU A 39 -9.58 6.57 2.17
N ALA A 40 -10.61 5.75 2.42
CA ALA A 40 -11.12 4.76 1.47
C ALA A 40 -11.51 5.38 0.11
N SER A 41 -12.10 6.58 0.12
CA SER A 41 -12.54 7.27 -1.10
C SER A 41 -11.42 7.86 -1.96
N ARG A 42 -10.16 7.87 -1.48
CA ARG A 42 -9.04 8.54 -2.15
C ARG A 42 -8.32 7.70 -3.23
N GLY A 43 -8.79 6.50 -3.52
CA GLY A 43 -8.09 5.57 -4.43
C GLY A 43 -6.74 5.07 -3.89
N GLY A 44 -5.99 4.34 -4.69
CA GLY A 44 -4.71 3.73 -4.27
C GLY A 44 -4.85 2.44 -3.46
N ALA A 45 -3.73 1.89 -3.01
CA ALA A 45 -3.64 0.58 -2.34
C ALA A 45 -2.52 0.55 -1.28
N TRP A 46 -2.75 -0.16 -0.17
CA TRP A 46 -1.77 -0.33 0.91
C TRP A 46 -1.34 -1.79 0.98
N PHE A 47 -0.07 -2.04 1.27
CA PHE A 47 0.49 -3.38 1.35
C PHE A 47 1.33 -3.54 2.63
N GLY A 48 1.25 -4.70 3.26
CA GLY A 48 2.08 -5.09 4.39
C GLY A 48 3.42 -5.67 3.94
N LEU A 49 4.49 -5.31 4.62
CA LEU A 49 5.81 -5.94 4.48
C LEU A 49 5.98 -7.03 5.56
N PRO A 50 6.81 -8.06 5.32
CA PRO A 50 6.99 -9.17 6.25
C PRO A 50 7.47 -8.78 7.66
N ASP A 51 8.07 -7.60 7.82
CA ASP A 51 8.58 -7.10 9.10
C ASP A 51 7.65 -6.11 9.81
N GLY A 52 6.39 -6.02 9.36
CA GLY A 52 5.34 -5.22 9.99
C GLY A 52 5.32 -3.76 9.55
N ARG A 53 6.21 -3.35 8.64
CA ARG A 53 6.15 -2.04 7.97
C ARG A 53 5.17 -2.07 6.80
N GLN A 54 4.86 -0.91 6.25
CA GLN A 54 3.85 -0.81 5.18
C GLN A 54 4.37 -0.07 3.95
N LEU A 55 3.80 -0.40 2.80
CA LEU A 55 3.94 0.34 1.55
C LEU A 55 2.58 0.94 1.18
N HIS A 56 2.52 2.26 1.00
CA HIS A 56 1.31 2.97 0.60
C HIS A 56 1.46 3.50 -0.81
N LEU A 57 0.51 3.20 -1.69
CA LEU A 57 0.40 3.81 -3.00
C LEU A 57 -0.74 4.82 -2.99
N GLY A 58 -0.38 6.10 -3.12
CA GLY A 58 -1.30 7.21 -3.25
C GLY A 58 -1.56 7.58 -4.71
N VAL A 59 -2.77 8.06 -4.98
CA VAL A 59 -3.21 8.63 -6.26
C VAL A 59 -3.27 10.15 -6.17
#